data_AF-A0A2M7NKY5-F1
#
_entry.id   AF-A0A2M7NKY5-F1
#
_cell.length_a   1.000
_cell.length_b   1.000
_cell.length_c   1.000
_cell.angle_alpha   90.00
_cell.angle_beta   90.00
_cell.angle_gamma   90.00
#
_symmetry.space_group_name_H-M   'P 1'
#
loop_
_entity.id
_entity.type
_entity.pdbx_description
1 polymer ?
#
loop_
_entity_poly.entity_id
_entity_poly.type
_entity_poly.pdbx_seq_one_letter_code
_entity_poly.pdbx_strand_id
1 'polypeptide(L)'
;IGRGVIYYIGIPLLSTTKFLLWIFVIWTLILIVKTVLNKNVAKKSAFVATFLIAPLFLTGCVSTINEWACQFYDNPDHCMQNAAIQDANPDTCENIKGEDFQDSGSNPPKDKCYLRIAENTGDLGTCDKIEGGPYSYTKEECLLSTSIKFKNPSGCVELTGADRAECISQVSPSVYPGRVIEI
;
A
#
# COMPACT_ATOMS: atom_id res chain seq x y z
N ILE A 1 2.68 -24.82 11.58
CA ILE A 1 3.53 -23.61 11.46
C ILE A 1 2.82 -22.36 11.99
N GLY A 2 1.57 -22.06 11.63
CA GLY A 2 0.85 -20.85 12.08
C GLY A 2 0.69 -20.65 13.60
N ARG A 3 0.55 -21.71 14.40
CA ARG A 3 0.52 -21.59 15.87
C ARG A 3 1.87 -21.23 16.49
N GLY A 4 2.97 -21.62 15.85
CA GLY A 4 4.33 -21.30 16.30
C GLY A 4 4.66 -19.82 16.14
N VAL A 5 4.30 -19.24 14.99
CA VAL A 5 4.55 -17.82 14.70
C VAL A 5 3.78 -16.89 15.65
N ILE A 6 2.51 -17.20 15.94
CA ILE A 6 1.69 -16.40 16.87
C ILE A 6 2.26 -16.46 18.29
N TYR A 7 2.73 -17.63 18.74
CA TYR A 7 3.23 -17.79 20.11
C TYR A 7 4.67 -17.28 20.29
N TYR A 8 5.54 -17.49 19.31
CA TYR A 8 6.97 -17.18 19.42
C TYR A 8 7.32 -15.75 19.01
N ILE A 9 6.51 -15.14 18.13
CA ILE A 9 6.73 -13.78 17.63
C ILE A 9 5.63 -12.85 18.13
N GLY A 10 4.36 -13.26 18.03
CA GLY A 10 3.20 -12.43 18.39
C GLY A 10 3.08 -12.11 19.89
N ILE A 11 3.21 -13.10 20.78
CA ILE A 11 3.13 -12.88 22.24
C ILE A 11 4.26 -11.99 22.78
N PRO A 12 5.55 -12.20 22.42
CA PRO A 12 6.60 -11.28 22.85
C PRO A 12 6.46 -9.89 22.24
N LEU A 13 5.97 -9.75 21.00
CA LEU A 13 5.66 -8.43 20.42
C LEU A 13 4.52 -7.73 21.16
N LEU A 14 3.46 -8.45 21.53
CA LEU A 14 2.34 -7.86 22.27
C LEU A 14 2.73 -7.50 23.71
N SER A 15 3.60 -8.30 24.33
CA SER A 15 4.16 -8.04 25.65
C SER A 15 5.12 -6.83 25.64
N THR A 16 6.02 -6.77 24.67
CA THR A 16 6.93 -5.61 24.48
C THR A 16 6.15 -4.35 24.12
N THR A 17 5.13 -4.45 23.27
CA THR A 17 4.24 -3.32 22.95
C THR A 17 3.53 -2.80 24.20
N LYS A 18 2.95 -3.68 25.02
CA LYS A 18 2.32 -3.29 26.29
C LYS A 18 3.31 -2.66 27.26
N PHE A 19 4.52 -3.21 27.36
CA PHE A 19 5.57 -2.67 28.20
C PHE A 19 6.02 -1.28 27.74
N LEU A 20 6.23 -1.09 26.44
CA LEU A 20 6.55 0.21 25.85
C LEU A 20 5.41 1.23 26.05
N LEU A 21 4.16 0.80 25.91
CA LEU A 21 2.98 1.62 26.22
C LEU A 21 2.96 2.07 27.67
N TRP A 22 3.24 1.15 28.62
CA TRP A 22 3.33 1.48 30.04
C TRP A 22 4.49 2.44 30.35
N ILE A 23 5.66 2.24 29.74
CA ILE A 23 6.79 3.18 29.86
C ILE A 23 6.37 4.55 29.33
N PHE A 24 5.70 4.62 28.18
CA PHE A 24 5.25 5.87 27.59
C PHE A 24 4.21 6.58 28.46
N VAL A 25 3.26 5.84 29.04
CA VAL A 25 2.26 6.37 29.98
C VAL A 25 2.93 6.89 31.27
N ILE A 26 3.89 6.14 31.83
CA ILE A 26 4.63 6.56 33.03
C ILE A 26 5.47 7.81 32.72
N TRP A 27 6.14 7.84 31.57
CA TRP A 27 6.97 8.97 31.16
C TRP A 27 6.14 10.24 30.90
N THR A 28 4.98 10.10 30.24
CA THR A 28 4.04 11.22 30.03
C THR A 28 3.44 11.71 31.36
N LEU A 29 3.10 10.82 32.30
CA LEU A 29 2.67 11.21 33.65
C LEU A 29 3.76 11.98 34.40
N ILE A 30 5.01 11.52 34.36
CA ILE A 30 6.15 12.22 34.97
C ILE A 30 6.32 13.62 34.35
N LEU A 31 6.20 13.74 33.03
CA LEU A 31 6.26 15.03 32.35
C LEU A 31 5.11 15.96 32.72
N ILE A 32 3.88 15.44 32.84
CA ILE A 32 2.71 16.22 33.28
C ILE A 32 2.93 16.73 34.70
N VAL A 33 3.32 15.87 35.64
CA VAL A 33 3.61 16.26 37.03
C VAL A 33 4.72 17.30 37.09
N LYS A 34 5.82 17.11 36.35
CA LYS A 34 6.93 18.05 36.29
C LYS A 34 6.56 19.40 35.64
N THR A 35 5.56 19.40 34.76
CA THR A 35 5.05 20.61 34.09
C THR A 35 4.09 21.37 35.01
N VAL A 36 3.19 20.66 35.72
CA VAL A 36 2.26 21.24 36.72
C VAL A 36 3.02 21.87 37.89
N LEU A 37 4.15 21.27 38.31
CA LEU A 37 4.96 21.78 39.43
C LEU A 37 5.86 22.96 39.08
N ASN A 38 6.06 23.29 37.79
CA ASN A 38 7.07 24.27 37.38
C ASN A 38 6.40 25.53 36.81
N LYS A 39 6.57 26.68 37.47
CA LYS A 39 5.88 27.96 37.19
C LYS A 39 6.09 28.57 35.79
N ASN A 40 6.94 27.97 34.93
CA ASN A 40 7.19 28.38 33.54
C ASN A 40 6.42 27.50 32.53
N VAL A 41 5.11 27.37 32.72
CA VAL A 41 4.22 26.41 32.04
C VAL A 41 4.13 26.65 30.52
N ALA A 42 4.21 27.91 30.06
CA ALA A 42 3.95 28.26 28.67
C ALA A 42 5.00 27.76 27.65
N LYS A 43 6.29 27.67 28.01
CA LYS A 43 7.34 27.18 27.09
C LYS A 43 7.45 25.65 27.04
N LYS A 44 6.94 24.94 28.05
CA LYS A 44 7.04 23.47 28.14
C LYS A 44 5.83 22.73 27.60
N SER A 45 4.63 23.33 27.62
CA SER A 45 3.43 22.72 27.04
C SER A 45 3.54 22.55 25.52
N ALA A 46 4.19 23.51 24.84
CA ALA A 46 4.43 23.44 23.40
C ALA A 46 5.26 22.20 23.01
N PHE A 47 6.30 21.88 23.78
CA PHE A 47 7.18 20.74 23.50
C PHE A 47 6.47 19.38 23.70
N VAL A 48 5.64 19.26 24.74
CA VAL A 48 4.83 18.04 24.98
C VAL A 48 3.76 17.87 23.91
N ALA A 49 3.12 18.96 23.47
CA ALA A 49 2.17 18.92 22.36
C ALA A 49 2.85 18.48 21.05
N THR A 50 4.04 18.98 20.74
CA THR A 50 4.80 18.55 19.56
C THR A 50 5.12 17.05 19.59
N PHE A 51 5.52 16.49 20.74
CA PHE A 51 5.85 15.07 20.84
C PHE A 51 4.62 14.14 20.75
N LEU A 52 3.45 14.59 21.23
CA LEU A 52 2.20 13.83 21.12
C LEU A 52 1.59 13.89 19.70
N ILE A 53 1.81 14.98 18.98
CA ILE A 53 1.26 15.17 17.63
C ILE A 53 2.26 14.68 16.57
N ALA A 54 3.57 14.60 16.87
CA ALA A 54 4.59 14.11 15.92
C ALA A 54 4.27 12.74 15.28
N PRO A 55 3.77 11.72 16.02
CA PRO A 55 3.37 10.45 15.40
C PRO A 55 2.23 10.58 14.37
N LEU A 56 1.35 11.58 14.51
CA LEU A 56 0.27 11.83 13.55
C LEU A 56 0.79 12.38 12.22
N PHE A 57 1.97 13.00 12.22
CA PHE A 57 2.66 13.46 11.01
C PHE A 57 3.60 12.39 10.41
N LEU A 58 3.88 11.31 11.12
CA LEU A 58 4.75 10.22 10.65
C LEU A 58 3.99 9.11 9.90
N THR A 59 2.68 9.23 9.76
CA THR A 59 1.84 8.25 9.03
C THR A 59 2.16 8.20 7.53
N GLY A 60 2.83 9.22 6.98
CA GLY A 60 3.23 9.28 5.57
C GLY A 60 4.50 8.50 5.20
N CYS A 61 5.29 8.00 6.16
CA CYS A 61 6.57 7.30 5.88
C CYS A 61 6.57 5.82 6.29
N VAL A 62 5.40 5.25 6.58
CA VAL A 62 5.31 3.86 7.07
C VAL A 62 5.74 2.86 5.99
N SER A 63 5.57 3.19 4.71
CA SER A 63 5.92 2.28 3.61
C SER A 63 7.43 2.01 3.49
N THR A 64 8.28 3.04 3.61
CA THR A 64 9.74 2.87 3.54
C THR A 64 10.28 1.96 4.65
N ILE A 65 9.66 2.02 5.83
CA ILE A 65 10.01 1.12 6.95
C ILE A 65 9.56 -0.30 6.64
N ASN A 66 8.38 -0.48 6.04
CA ASN A 66 7.88 -1.79 5.64
C ASN A 66 8.77 -2.42 4.58
N GLU A 67 9.13 -1.72 3.51
CA GLU A 67 10.06 -2.22 2.48
C GLU A 67 11.40 -2.65 3.10
N TRP A 68 11.98 -1.82 3.98
CA TRP A 68 13.18 -2.18 4.73
C TRP A 68 12.99 -3.39 5.65
N ALA A 69 11.80 -3.61 6.22
CA ALA A 69 11.54 -4.77 7.05
C ALA A 69 11.35 -6.05 6.21
N CYS A 70 10.79 -5.93 5.01
CA CYS A 70 10.46 -7.06 4.15
C CYS A 70 11.68 -7.90 3.74
N GLN A 71 12.85 -7.28 3.56
CA GLN A 71 14.11 -7.99 3.23
C GLN A 71 14.58 -8.99 4.30
N PHE A 72 14.02 -8.98 5.50
CA PHE A 72 14.36 -9.94 6.56
C PHE A 72 13.44 -11.17 6.62
N TYR A 73 12.49 -11.30 5.69
CA TYR A 73 11.59 -12.45 5.60
C TYR A 73 12.06 -13.48 4.57
N ASP A 74 11.86 -14.77 4.87
CA ASP A 74 12.23 -15.87 3.96
C ASP A 74 11.46 -15.83 2.62
N ASN A 75 10.24 -15.32 2.60
CA ASN A 75 9.46 -15.06 1.38
C ASN A 75 8.94 -13.61 1.42
N PRO A 76 9.69 -12.64 0.87
CA PRO A 76 9.39 -11.22 1.02
C PRO A 76 8.30 -10.73 0.06
N ASP A 77 7.89 -11.52 -0.93
CA ASP A 77 7.07 -11.05 -2.07
C ASP A 77 5.74 -10.44 -1.64
N HIS A 78 4.99 -11.10 -0.75
CA HIS A 78 3.74 -10.56 -0.23
C HIS A 78 3.94 -9.31 0.63
N CYS A 79 5.07 -9.23 1.34
CA CYS A 79 5.42 -8.06 2.15
C CYS A 79 5.73 -6.87 1.23
N MET A 80 6.58 -7.07 0.22
CA MET A 80 6.96 -6.07 -0.78
C MET A 80 5.75 -5.59 -1.60
N GLN A 81 4.88 -6.51 -2.02
CA GLN A 81 3.62 -6.18 -2.68
C GLN A 81 2.78 -5.22 -1.83
N ASN A 82 2.62 -5.51 -0.53
CA ASN A 82 1.84 -4.65 0.36
C ASN A 82 2.50 -3.28 0.56
N ALA A 83 3.83 -3.22 0.69
CA ALA A 83 4.55 -1.96 0.82
C ALA A 83 4.37 -1.09 -0.44
N ALA A 84 4.58 -1.67 -1.62
CA ALA A 84 4.41 -1.00 -2.90
C ALA A 84 2.98 -0.46 -3.10
N ILE A 85 1.96 -1.28 -2.79
CA ILE A 85 0.54 -0.90 -2.91
C ILE A 85 0.18 0.24 -1.94
N GLN A 86 0.70 0.22 -0.71
CA GLN A 86 0.43 1.25 0.29
C GLN A 86 1.04 2.60 -0.11
N ASP A 87 2.22 2.60 -0.70
CA ASP A 87 2.90 3.81 -1.17
C ASP A 87 2.44 4.28 -2.55
N ALA A 88 1.65 3.44 -3.25
CA ALA A 88 1.37 3.59 -4.66
C ALA A 88 2.65 3.75 -5.51
N ASN A 89 3.73 3.07 -5.13
CA ASN A 89 5.03 3.14 -5.79
C ASN A 89 5.26 1.87 -6.63
N PRO A 90 5.11 1.94 -7.96
CA PRO A 90 5.29 0.77 -8.82
C PRO A 90 6.75 0.30 -8.88
N ASP A 91 7.73 1.15 -8.58
CA ASP A 91 9.14 0.75 -8.64
C ASP A 91 9.49 -0.25 -7.53
N THR A 92 8.78 -0.22 -6.40
CA THR A 92 8.92 -1.23 -5.34
C THR A 92 8.46 -2.62 -5.80
N CYS A 93 7.55 -2.73 -6.77
CA CYS A 93 7.13 -4.02 -7.32
C CYS A 93 8.29 -4.76 -8.04
N GLU A 94 9.32 -4.06 -8.52
CA GLU A 94 10.50 -4.67 -9.16
C GLU A 94 11.31 -5.56 -8.19
N ASN A 95 11.13 -5.37 -6.89
CA ASN A 95 11.81 -6.15 -5.86
C ASN A 95 11.16 -7.52 -5.62
N ILE A 96 9.96 -7.78 -6.16
CA ILE A 96 9.21 -9.04 -6.03
C ILE A 96 9.79 -10.11 -6.96
N LYS A 97 10.24 -11.23 -6.40
CA LYS A 97 10.99 -12.26 -7.14
C LYS A 97 10.11 -13.35 -7.74
N GLY A 98 8.96 -13.64 -7.14
CA GLY A 98 8.05 -14.68 -7.61
C GLY A 98 8.68 -16.07 -7.56
N GLU A 99 9.46 -16.37 -6.51
CA GLU A 99 10.24 -17.62 -6.42
C GLU A 99 9.36 -18.88 -6.59
N ASP A 100 8.14 -18.85 -6.03
CA ASP A 100 7.15 -19.93 -6.14
C ASP A 100 6.62 -20.16 -7.58
N PHE A 101 6.92 -19.26 -8.52
CA PHE A 101 6.39 -19.27 -9.89
C PHE A 101 7.47 -19.35 -10.98
N GLN A 102 8.75 -19.46 -10.62
CA GLN A 102 9.86 -19.48 -11.58
C GLN A 102 9.70 -20.54 -12.68
N ASP A 103 9.22 -21.73 -12.30
CA ASP A 103 9.00 -22.84 -13.25
C ASP A 103 7.89 -22.56 -14.28
N SER A 104 6.99 -21.62 -14.00
CA SER A 104 5.88 -21.25 -14.88
C SER A 104 6.25 -20.20 -15.93
N GLY A 105 7.42 -19.57 -15.80
CA GLY A 105 7.84 -18.45 -16.67
C GLY A 105 6.98 -17.19 -16.50
N SER A 106 6.38 -16.98 -15.33
CA SER A 106 5.58 -15.80 -14.99
C SER A 106 5.87 -15.31 -13.57
N ASN A 107 5.41 -14.10 -13.23
CA ASN A 107 5.52 -13.56 -11.87
C ASN A 107 4.17 -12.99 -11.38
N PRO A 108 3.19 -13.85 -11.02
CA PRO A 108 1.87 -13.41 -10.57
C PRO A 108 1.88 -12.45 -9.36
N PRO A 109 2.76 -12.62 -8.35
CA PRO A 109 2.87 -11.64 -7.26
C PRO A 109 3.29 -10.23 -7.75
N LYS A 110 4.20 -10.13 -8.72
CA LYS A 110 4.65 -8.85 -9.28
C LYS A 110 3.55 -8.20 -10.14
N ASP A 111 2.94 -8.94 -11.05
CA ASP A 111 1.86 -8.39 -11.90
C ASP A 111 0.65 -7.95 -11.06
N LYS A 112 0.31 -8.71 -10.02
CA LYS A 112 -0.72 -8.30 -9.05
C LYS A 112 -0.36 -7.00 -8.33
N CYS A 113 0.92 -6.75 -8.07
CA CYS A 113 1.38 -5.51 -7.44
C CYS A 113 1.02 -4.30 -8.32
N TYR A 114 1.39 -4.34 -9.61
CA TYR A 114 1.04 -3.28 -10.57
C TYR A 114 -0.46 -3.12 -10.73
N LEU A 115 -1.20 -4.21 -10.92
CA LEU A 115 -2.66 -4.20 -11.01
C LEU A 115 -3.28 -3.43 -9.84
N ARG A 116 -2.87 -3.75 -8.61
CA ARG A 116 -3.45 -3.15 -7.41
C ARG A 116 -3.06 -1.68 -7.24
N ILE A 117 -1.87 -1.29 -7.70
CA ILE A 117 -1.47 0.12 -7.73
C ILE A 117 -2.34 0.89 -8.73
N ALA A 118 -2.47 0.39 -9.96
CA ALA A 118 -3.34 1.00 -10.98
C ALA A 118 -4.79 1.11 -10.48
N GLU A 119 -5.33 0.06 -9.88
CA GLU A 119 -6.67 0.07 -9.27
C GLU A 119 -6.79 1.05 -8.11
N ASN A 120 -5.71 1.40 -7.41
CA ASN A 120 -5.78 2.32 -6.27
C ASN A 120 -5.56 3.78 -6.68
N THR A 121 -4.84 4.04 -7.76
CA THR A 121 -4.46 5.39 -8.20
C THR A 121 -5.22 5.87 -9.43
N GLY A 122 -5.71 4.96 -10.26
CA GLY A 122 -6.25 5.25 -11.58
C GLY A 122 -5.18 5.44 -12.66
N ASP A 123 -3.91 5.15 -12.34
CA ASP A 123 -2.80 5.25 -13.28
C ASP A 123 -2.77 4.04 -14.22
N LEU A 124 -3.26 4.26 -15.44
CA LEU A 124 -3.28 3.26 -16.50
C LEU A 124 -1.86 2.88 -16.98
N GLY A 125 -0.88 3.79 -16.86
CA GLY A 125 0.50 3.53 -17.28
C GLY A 125 1.17 2.47 -16.41
N THR A 126 0.71 2.28 -15.17
CA THR A 126 1.15 1.18 -14.32
C THR A 126 0.79 -0.19 -14.92
N CYS A 127 -0.32 -0.32 -15.67
CA CYS A 127 -0.70 -1.57 -16.33
C CYS A 127 0.29 -1.99 -17.45
N ASP A 128 1.08 -1.06 -18.00
CA ASP A 128 2.11 -1.36 -19.00
C ASP A 128 3.28 -2.18 -18.45
N LYS A 129 3.43 -2.20 -17.11
CA LYS A 129 4.46 -2.98 -16.43
C LYS A 129 4.07 -4.44 -16.20
N ILE A 130 2.83 -4.83 -16.53
CA ILE A 130 2.36 -6.22 -16.37
C ILE A 130 2.89 -7.06 -17.54
N GLU A 131 3.64 -8.11 -17.21
CA GLU A 131 4.19 -9.05 -18.19
C GLU A 131 3.19 -10.17 -18.53
N GLY A 132 2.42 -10.61 -17.54
CA GLY A 132 1.45 -11.68 -17.67
C GLY A 132 2.07 -13.08 -17.65
N GLY A 133 1.37 -14.03 -18.27
CA GLY A 133 1.77 -15.44 -18.32
C GLY A 133 0.89 -16.37 -17.47
N PRO A 134 1.26 -17.66 -17.37
CA PRO A 134 0.44 -18.65 -16.67
C PRO A 134 0.15 -18.26 -15.22
N TYR A 135 -1.12 -18.29 -14.81
CA TYR A 135 -1.56 -17.91 -13.45
C TYR A 135 -1.36 -16.43 -13.08
N SER A 136 -0.89 -15.59 -14.01
CA SER A 136 -0.70 -14.17 -13.80
C SER A 136 -1.88 -13.34 -14.30
N TYR A 137 -1.88 -12.06 -13.94
CA TYR A 137 -2.83 -11.06 -14.43
C TYR A 137 -2.38 -10.53 -15.78
N THR A 138 -3.30 -10.11 -16.65
CA THR A 138 -2.94 -9.51 -17.93
C THR A 138 -3.02 -7.99 -17.91
N LYS A 139 -2.35 -7.35 -18.87
CA LYS A 139 -2.46 -5.90 -19.08
C LYS A 139 -3.91 -5.51 -19.34
N GLU A 140 -4.65 -6.28 -20.13
CA GLU A 140 -6.05 -6.02 -20.47
C GLU A 140 -6.96 -6.08 -19.24
N GLU A 141 -6.75 -7.06 -18.35
CA GLU A 141 -7.48 -7.16 -17.08
C GLU A 141 -7.27 -5.91 -16.22
N CYS A 142 -6.02 -5.44 -16.13
CA CYS A 142 -5.67 -4.23 -15.40
C CYS A 142 -6.29 -2.96 -16.00
N LEU A 143 -6.20 -2.79 -17.31
CA LEU A 143 -6.80 -1.66 -18.01
C LEU A 143 -8.32 -1.65 -17.82
N LEU A 144 -8.98 -2.80 -17.94
CA LEU A 144 -10.42 -2.94 -17.76
C LEU A 144 -10.84 -2.57 -16.35
N SER A 145 -10.24 -3.20 -15.32
CA SER A 145 -10.64 -2.99 -13.93
C SER A 145 -10.38 -1.54 -13.47
N THR A 146 -9.24 -0.98 -13.84
CA THR A 146 -8.85 0.40 -13.53
C THR A 146 -9.77 1.40 -14.21
N SER A 147 -10.07 1.20 -15.50
CA SER A 147 -10.95 2.09 -16.26
C SER A 147 -12.37 2.10 -15.71
N ILE A 148 -12.91 0.92 -15.36
CA ILE A 148 -14.25 0.80 -14.78
C ILE A 148 -14.30 1.47 -13.40
N LYS A 149 -13.30 1.23 -12.56
CA LYS A 149 -13.25 1.75 -11.18
C LYS A 149 -13.17 3.27 -11.14
N PHE A 150 -12.36 3.87 -12.01
CA PHE A 150 -12.17 5.33 -12.07
C PHE A 150 -13.07 6.03 -13.10
N LYS A 151 -13.93 5.28 -13.80
CA LYS A 151 -14.73 5.81 -14.92
C LYS A 151 -13.85 6.55 -15.93
N ASN A 152 -12.67 5.99 -16.22
CA ASN A 152 -11.70 6.58 -17.13
C ASN A 152 -11.84 5.94 -18.52
N PRO A 153 -12.43 6.64 -19.50
CA PRO A 153 -12.72 6.04 -20.81
C PRO A 153 -11.43 5.81 -21.62
N SER A 154 -10.33 6.51 -21.32
CA SER A 154 -9.06 6.37 -22.04
C SER A 154 -8.52 4.94 -22.03
N GLY A 155 -8.65 4.20 -20.93
CA GLY A 155 -8.18 2.82 -20.89
C GLY A 155 -9.07 1.86 -21.70
N CYS A 156 -10.33 2.22 -21.98
CA CYS A 156 -11.16 1.45 -22.90
C CYS A 156 -10.67 1.54 -24.36
N VAL A 157 -9.85 2.54 -24.72
CA VAL A 157 -9.31 2.69 -26.08
C VAL A 157 -8.28 1.61 -26.39
N GLU A 158 -7.51 1.20 -25.39
CA GLU A 158 -6.46 0.18 -25.53
C GLU A 158 -7.01 -1.25 -25.50
N LEU A 159 -8.25 -1.44 -25.06
CA LEU A 159 -8.90 -2.76 -25.03
C LEU A 159 -9.45 -3.16 -26.40
N THR A 160 -9.64 -4.47 -26.60
CA THR A 160 -10.29 -5.02 -27.80
C THR A 160 -11.41 -5.99 -27.43
N GLY A 161 -12.22 -6.40 -28.41
CA GLY A 161 -13.22 -7.46 -28.23
C GLY A 161 -14.26 -7.19 -27.15
N ALA A 162 -14.54 -8.22 -26.34
CA ALA A 162 -15.55 -8.20 -25.28
C ALA A 162 -15.19 -7.21 -24.17
N ASP A 163 -13.92 -7.16 -23.76
CA ASP A 163 -13.43 -6.28 -22.69
C ASP A 163 -13.62 -4.81 -23.06
N ARG A 164 -13.37 -4.45 -24.33
CA ARG A 164 -13.65 -3.10 -24.83
C ARG A 164 -15.14 -2.75 -24.73
N ALA A 165 -16.00 -3.66 -25.19
CA ALA A 165 -17.44 -3.45 -25.17
C ALA A 165 -17.97 -3.31 -23.74
N GLU A 166 -17.47 -4.14 -22.82
CA GLU A 166 -17.77 -4.06 -21.39
C GLU A 166 -17.30 -2.74 -20.79
N CYS A 167 -16.04 -2.36 -21.01
CA CYS A 167 -15.47 -1.11 -20.52
C CYS A 167 -16.29 0.09 -20.97
N ILE A 168 -16.58 0.18 -22.27
CA ILE A 168 -17.40 1.26 -22.85
C ILE A 168 -18.79 1.26 -22.19
N SER A 169 -19.46 0.12 -22.06
CA SER A 169 -20.78 0.03 -21.43
C SER A 169 -20.78 0.55 -19.98
N GLN A 170 -19.75 0.22 -19.20
CA GLN A 170 -19.65 0.59 -17.79
C GLN A 170 -19.13 2.02 -17.53
N VAL A 171 -18.40 2.59 -18.49
CA VAL A 171 -17.77 3.92 -18.38
C VAL A 171 -18.56 5.01 -19.12
N SER A 172 -19.23 4.69 -20.24
CA SER A 172 -19.99 5.65 -21.06
C SER A 172 -20.99 6.53 -20.30
N PRO A 173 -21.73 6.05 -19.27
CA PRO A 173 -22.62 6.91 -18.49
C PRO A 173 -21.92 8.08 -17.79
N SER A 174 -20.59 8.04 -17.68
CA SER A 174 -19.76 9.06 -17.04
C SER A 174 -19.04 9.99 -18.05
N VAL A 175 -19.25 9.78 -19.36
CA VAL A 175 -18.65 10.59 -20.42
C VAL A 175 -19.57 11.77 -20.76
N TYR A 176 -19.25 12.95 -20.23
CA TYR A 176 -19.93 14.19 -20.60
C TYR A 176 -19.56 14.60 -22.04
N PRO A 177 -20.48 15.27 -22.78
CA PRO A 177 -20.17 15.82 -24.10
C PRO A 177 -19.02 16.83 -23.97
N GLY A 178 -17.82 16.43 -24.43
CA GLY A 178 -16.55 17.15 -24.26
C GLY A 178 -15.35 16.25 -23.95
N ARG A 179 -15.57 15.02 -23.47
CA ARG A 179 -14.54 13.95 -23.38
C ARG A 179 -14.79 12.85 -24.41
N VAL A 180 -15.14 13.26 -25.63
CA VAL A 180 -15.44 12.32 -26.71
C VAL A 180 -14.14 11.60 -27.06
N ILE A 181 -14.13 10.28 -26.85
CA ILE A 181 -13.15 9.42 -27.52
C ILE A 181 -13.52 9.51 -29.00
N GLU A 182 -12.73 10.25 -29.78
CA GLU A 182 -12.78 10.11 -31.23
C GLU A 182 -12.28 8.70 -31.56
N ILE A 183 -13.19 7.88 -32.08
CA ILE A 183 -12.98 6.49 -32.48
C ILE A 183 -12.35 6.47 -33.87
#